data_AF-A0A920NRR2-F1
#
_entry.id   AF-A0A920NRR2-F1
#
_cell.length_a   1.000
_cell.length_b   1.000
_cell.length_c   1.000
_cell.angle_alpha   90.00
_cell.angle_beta   90.00
_cell.angle_gamma   90.00
#
_symmetry.space_group_name_H-M   'P 1'
#
loop_
_entity.id
_entity.type
_entity.pdbx_description
1 polymer ?
#
loop_
_entity_poly.entity_id
_entity_poly.type
_entity_poly.pdbx_seq_one_letter_code
_entity_poly.pdbx_strand_id
1 'polypeptide(L)'
;MNWGKSILTDSGGFQVYSLSKLNKISNEGVKFQSHIDGSSHFITPEISMEIQRSLGADIIMAFDVCPPGDATKETVMSAVGQTTKWIKRCKDYLDNSEAPYDWDQTLFPIIQGGIYPELRKNSVEKMVPYSTCGIGIGGLAVGEDKMAMFENIAMLDELLPEDQPRYLMGVGRPTDLGQCCAEWSGHV
;
A
#
# COMPACT_ATOMS: atom_id res chain seq x y z
N MET A 1 8.98 -3.15 -22.29
CA MET A 1 7.52 -2.92 -22.26
C MET A 1 7.02 -1.99 -23.37
N ASN A 2 7.85 -1.13 -24.00
CA ASN A 2 7.46 -0.22 -25.10
C ASN A 2 6.11 0.49 -24.88
N TRP A 3 5.88 0.91 -23.64
CA TRP A 3 4.66 1.55 -23.18
C TRP A 3 4.96 3.04 -23.00
N GLY A 4 4.27 3.90 -23.76
CA GLY A 4 4.50 5.34 -23.75
C GLY A 4 3.48 6.13 -22.93
N LYS A 5 2.85 5.50 -21.93
CA LYS A 5 1.91 6.14 -21.00
C LYS A 5 2.32 5.84 -19.56
N SER A 6 1.57 6.39 -18.62
CA SER A 6 1.88 6.23 -17.21
C SER A 6 1.86 4.79 -16.71
N ILE A 7 2.71 4.54 -15.72
CA ILE A 7 2.91 3.26 -15.04
C ILE A 7 2.80 3.49 -13.53
N LEU A 8 2.10 2.59 -12.86
CA LEU A 8 2.13 2.45 -11.41
C LEU A 8 2.88 1.17 -11.07
N THR A 9 3.86 1.23 -10.17
CA THR A 9 4.53 0.05 -9.62
C THR A 9 4.09 -0.21 -8.20
N ASP A 10 3.69 -1.44 -7.91
CA ASP A 10 3.53 -1.92 -6.54
C ASP A 10 4.90 -2.02 -5.85
N SER A 11 4.91 -1.91 -4.53
CA SER A 11 6.09 -1.93 -3.68
C SER A 11 6.71 -3.32 -3.52
N GLY A 12 5.94 -4.38 -3.84
CA GLY A 12 6.32 -5.76 -3.61
C GLY A 12 5.81 -6.33 -2.28
N GLY A 13 5.28 -5.50 -1.38
CA GLY A 13 4.85 -5.91 -0.04
C GLY A 13 3.80 -7.02 -0.06
N PHE A 14 2.82 -6.93 -0.97
CA PHE A 14 1.79 -7.94 -1.14
C PHE A 14 2.31 -9.25 -1.76
N GLN A 15 3.18 -9.21 -2.77
CA GLN A 15 3.76 -10.45 -3.32
C GLN A 15 4.58 -11.17 -2.25
N VAL A 16 5.30 -10.43 -1.41
CA VAL A 16 6.03 -11.03 -0.28
C VAL A 16 5.06 -11.67 0.71
N TYR A 17 3.90 -11.05 0.99
CA TYR A 17 2.81 -11.67 1.77
C TYR A 17 2.27 -12.95 1.12
N SER A 18 2.00 -12.95 -0.19
CA SER A 18 1.46 -14.12 -0.91
C SER A 18 2.38 -15.35 -0.89
N LEU A 19 3.69 -15.13 -0.64
CA LEU A 19 4.72 -16.15 -0.44
C LEU A 19 4.90 -16.56 1.05
N SER A 20 3.91 -16.29 1.90
CA SER A 20 3.93 -16.36 3.38
C SER A 20 4.59 -17.57 4.04
N LYS A 21 4.63 -18.75 3.39
CA LYS A 21 5.35 -19.91 3.95
C LYS A 21 6.86 -19.72 4.02
N LEU A 22 7.41 -18.75 3.28
CA LEU A 22 8.85 -18.55 3.11
C LEU A 22 9.32 -17.12 3.44
N ASN A 23 8.47 -16.30 4.08
CA ASN A 23 8.83 -14.93 4.44
C ASN A 23 9.12 -14.76 5.94
N LYS A 24 9.96 -13.78 6.27
CA LYS A 24 10.19 -13.31 7.64
C LYS A 24 10.26 -11.80 7.64
N ILE A 25 9.28 -11.19 8.30
CA ILE A 25 9.20 -9.74 8.48
C ILE A 25 10.03 -9.35 9.70
N SER A 26 10.77 -8.26 9.59
CA SER A 26 11.56 -7.63 10.65
C SER A 26 11.38 -6.12 10.61
N ASN A 27 11.90 -5.39 11.59
CA ASN A 27 11.89 -3.92 11.54
C ASN A 27 12.63 -3.37 10.30
N GLU A 28 13.66 -4.08 9.84
CA GLU A 28 14.54 -3.64 8.76
C GLU A 28 13.92 -3.84 7.38
N GLY A 29 13.14 -4.89 7.20
CA GLY A 29 12.57 -5.28 5.92
C GLY A 29 12.06 -6.71 5.96
N VAL A 30 11.83 -7.29 4.77
CA VAL A 30 11.32 -8.64 4.62
C VAL A 30 12.31 -9.53 3.91
N LYS A 31 12.61 -10.67 4.54
CA LYS A 31 13.36 -11.75 3.92
C LYS A 31 12.37 -12.72 3.28
N PHE A 32 12.62 -13.15 2.05
CA PHE A 32 11.82 -14.18 1.38
C PHE A 32 12.71 -15.09 0.52
N GLN A 33 12.12 -16.18 0.04
CA GLN A 33 12.74 -17.11 -0.88
C GLN A 33 12.05 -17.02 -2.25
N SER A 34 12.85 -16.91 -3.31
CA SER A 34 12.38 -16.91 -4.69
C SER A 34 11.73 -18.25 -5.01
N HIS A 35 10.55 -18.20 -5.62
CA HIS A 35 9.85 -19.39 -6.11
C HIS A 35 10.41 -19.90 -7.45
N ILE A 36 11.29 -19.13 -8.09
CA ILE A 36 11.88 -19.46 -9.40
C ILE A 36 13.08 -20.39 -9.21
N ASP A 37 13.97 -20.06 -8.28
CA ASP A 37 15.27 -20.71 -8.11
C ASP A 37 15.61 -21.06 -6.64
N GLY A 38 14.74 -20.72 -5.69
CA GLY A 38 14.98 -20.97 -4.27
C GLY A 38 16.01 -20.05 -3.63
N SER A 39 16.50 -19.02 -4.32
CA SER A 39 17.45 -18.05 -3.76
C SER A 39 16.79 -17.19 -2.67
N SER A 40 17.58 -16.73 -1.70
CA SER A 40 17.07 -15.89 -0.61
C SER A 40 17.31 -14.42 -0.90
N HIS A 41 16.27 -13.61 -0.78
CA HIS A 41 16.31 -12.17 -0.99
C HIS A 41 15.88 -11.43 0.27
N PHE A 42 16.33 -10.19 0.40
CA PHE A 42 15.95 -9.28 1.46
C PHE A 42 15.60 -7.93 0.86
N ILE A 43 14.37 -7.47 1.08
CA ILE A 43 13.88 -6.18 0.60
C ILE A 43 13.59 -5.30 1.81
N THR A 44 14.19 -4.11 1.81
CA THR A 44 13.90 -3.03 2.76
C THR A 44 13.05 -1.96 2.07
N PRO A 45 12.47 -1.00 2.82
CA PRO A 45 11.85 0.19 2.25
C PRO A 45 12.73 0.89 1.21
N GLU A 46 14.03 1.08 1.51
CA GLU A 46 14.98 1.75 0.62
C GLU A 46 15.22 0.95 -0.66
N ILE A 47 15.41 -0.38 -0.55
CA ILE A 47 15.58 -1.25 -1.73
C ILE A 47 14.32 -1.23 -2.60
N SER A 48 13.12 -1.27 -1.99
CA SER A 48 11.86 -1.16 -2.73
C SER A 48 11.76 0.16 -3.48
N MET A 49 12.11 1.28 -2.83
CA MET A 49 12.14 2.59 -3.48
C MET A 49 13.18 2.64 -4.59
N GLU A 50 14.40 2.16 -4.36
CA GLU A 50 15.48 2.09 -5.35
C GLU A 50 15.04 1.34 -6.62
N ILE A 51 14.40 0.18 -6.45
CA ILE A 51 13.91 -0.65 -7.56
C ILE A 51 12.83 0.12 -8.33
N GLN A 52 11.79 0.61 -7.65
CA GLN A 52 10.69 1.33 -8.31
C GLN A 52 11.18 2.60 -9.01
N ARG A 53 12.17 3.26 -8.41
CA ARG A 53 12.83 4.43 -8.98
C ARG A 53 13.66 4.08 -10.20
N SER A 54 14.34 2.95 -10.20
CA SER A 54 15.10 2.45 -11.36
C SER A 54 14.20 1.91 -12.49
N LEU A 55 12.94 1.57 -12.19
CA LEU A 55 11.95 1.18 -13.18
C LEU A 55 11.31 2.38 -13.88
N GLY A 56 11.39 3.58 -13.30
CA GLY A 56 10.90 4.82 -13.89
C GLY A 56 9.38 4.96 -13.92
N ALA A 57 8.68 4.36 -12.96
CA ALA A 57 7.22 4.48 -12.87
C ALA A 57 6.76 5.88 -12.43
N ASP A 58 5.67 6.39 -12.99
CA ASP A 58 5.08 7.68 -12.63
C ASP A 58 4.54 7.70 -11.20
N ILE A 59 3.95 6.58 -10.76
CA ILE A 59 3.46 6.38 -9.40
C ILE A 59 4.17 5.18 -8.79
N ILE A 60 4.77 5.39 -7.61
CA ILE A 60 5.47 4.38 -6.83
C ILE A 60 4.74 4.18 -5.51
N MET A 61 4.47 2.93 -5.15
CA MET A 61 3.75 2.60 -3.92
C MET A 61 4.74 2.46 -2.76
N ALA A 62 4.41 3.01 -1.60
CA ALA A 62 5.23 2.84 -0.40
C ALA A 62 5.34 1.37 0.01
N PHE A 63 6.50 0.97 0.53
CA PHE A 63 6.69 -0.38 1.05
C PHE A 63 5.95 -0.55 2.37
N ASP A 64 5.08 -1.55 2.45
CA ASP A 64 4.14 -1.76 3.56
C ASP A 64 4.10 -3.21 4.04
N VAL A 65 3.39 -3.44 5.14
CA VAL A 65 3.08 -4.77 5.64
C VAL A 65 1.58 -5.00 5.47
N CYS A 66 1.21 -5.88 4.54
CA CYS A 66 -0.16 -6.33 4.35
C CYS A 66 -0.46 -7.55 5.24
N PRO A 67 -1.29 -7.42 6.28
CA PRO A 67 -1.74 -8.57 7.07
C PRO A 67 -2.78 -9.42 6.31
N PRO A 68 -2.98 -10.69 6.69
CA PRO A 68 -4.13 -11.48 6.25
C PRO A 68 -5.48 -10.82 6.57
N GLY A 69 -6.52 -11.11 5.76
CA GLY A 69 -7.87 -10.57 5.99
C GLY A 69 -8.55 -11.07 7.27
N ASP A 70 -8.16 -12.24 7.76
CA ASP A 70 -8.63 -12.87 9.00
C ASP A 70 -7.66 -12.67 10.18
N ALA A 71 -6.66 -11.79 10.02
CA ALA A 71 -5.67 -11.53 11.05
C ALA A 71 -6.30 -10.90 12.31
N THR A 72 -5.77 -11.23 13.49
CA THR A 72 -6.23 -10.63 14.74
C THR A 72 -5.90 -9.14 14.79
N LYS A 73 -6.64 -8.40 15.61
CA LYS A 73 -6.42 -6.98 15.85
C LYS A 73 -4.98 -6.66 16.25
N GLU A 74 -4.35 -7.51 17.06
CA GLU A 74 -2.96 -7.35 17.48
C GLU A 74 -1.99 -7.48 16.31
N THR A 75 -2.20 -8.45 15.42
CA THR A 75 -1.40 -8.62 14.20
C THR A 75 -1.56 -7.42 13.28
N VAL A 76 -2.80 -6.96 13.06
CA VAL A 76 -3.07 -5.79 12.22
C VAL A 76 -2.47 -4.52 12.82
N MET A 77 -2.57 -4.33 14.14
CA MET A 77 -1.95 -3.20 14.85
C MET A 77 -0.42 -3.20 14.68
N SER A 78 0.21 -4.38 14.76
CA SER A 78 1.65 -4.52 14.50
C SER A 78 2.00 -4.15 13.06
N ALA A 79 1.21 -4.60 12.08
CA ALA A 79 1.39 -4.27 10.67
C ALA A 79 1.23 -2.77 10.37
N VAL A 80 0.21 -2.11 10.96
CA VAL A 80 0.02 -0.65 10.86
C VAL A 80 1.21 0.09 11.46
N GLY A 81 1.67 -0.34 12.65
CA GLY A 81 2.85 0.24 13.29
C GLY A 81 4.12 0.10 12.47
N GLN A 82 4.32 -1.05 11.81
CA GLN A 82 5.47 -1.28 10.94
C GLN A 82 5.39 -0.46 9.65
N THR A 83 4.21 -0.44 9.01
CA THR A 83 3.95 0.36 7.80
C THR A 83 4.19 1.85 8.07
N THR A 84 3.78 2.35 9.24
CA THR A 84 4.03 3.74 9.67
C THR A 84 5.53 4.07 9.81
N LYS A 85 6.35 3.11 10.26
CA LYS A 85 7.81 3.30 10.31
C LYS A 85 8.43 3.27 8.91
N TRP A 86 7.93 2.40 8.05
CA TRP A 86 8.48 2.19 6.72
C TRP A 86 8.13 3.30 5.73
N ILE A 87 6.95 3.91 5.79
CA ILE A 87 6.62 5.06 4.95
C ILE A 87 7.62 6.21 5.15
N LYS A 88 8.01 6.46 6.41
CA LYS A 88 9.03 7.48 6.72
C LYS A 88 10.35 7.14 6.02
N ARG A 89 10.80 5.89 6.11
CA ARG A 89 12.03 5.43 5.44
C ARG A 89 11.95 5.52 3.91
N CYS A 90 10.78 5.21 3.33
CA CYS A 90 10.53 5.38 1.90
C CYS A 90 10.70 6.86 1.50
N LYS A 91 10.04 7.76 2.23
CA LYS A 91 10.09 9.19 1.97
C LYS A 91 11.50 9.77 2.17
N ASP A 92 12.14 9.43 3.29
CA ASP A 92 13.51 9.86 3.60
C ASP A 92 14.48 9.39 2.50
N TYR A 93 14.35 8.17 1.98
CA TYR A 93 15.18 7.69 0.87
C TYR A 93 14.95 8.52 -0.41
N LEU A 94 13.69 8.74 -0.79
CA LEU A 94 13.36 9.47 -2.02
C LEU A 94 13.81 10.94 -1.96
N ASP A 95 13.72 11.57 -0.78
CA ASP A 95 14.16 12.97 -0.58
C ASP A 95 15.67 13.13 -0.65
N ASN A 96 16.43 12.07 -0.33
CA ASN A 96 17.90 12.10 -0.31
C ASN A 96 18.54 11.41 -1.53
N SER A 97 17.77 11.07 -2.54
CA SER A 97 18.27 10.41 -3.74
C SER A 97 17.92 11.22 -4.99
N GLU A 98 18.71 11.12 -6.07
CA GLU A 98 18.46 11.86 -7.33
C GLU A 98 17.73 11.02 -8.37
N ALA A 99 16.69 11.56 -8.99
CA ALA A 99 15.86 10.80 -9.91
C ALA A 99 16.68 10.54 -11.19
N PRO A 100 16.76 9.29 -11.67
CA PRO A 100 17.54 8.98 -12.87
C PRO A 100 16.85 9.44 -14.17
N TYR A 101 15.66 10.02 -14.07
CA TYR A 101 14.80 10.43 -15.19
C TYR A 101 14.51 11.93 -15.16
N ASP A 102 14.02 12.46 -16.28
CA ASP A 102 13.62 13.85 -16.47
C ASP A 102 12.18 14.14 -16.04
N TRP A 103 11.51 13.19 -15.39
CA TRP A 103 10.19 13.34 -14.76
C TRP A 103 10.21 12.94 -13.28
N ASP A 104 9.29 13.53 -12.53
CA ASP A 104 9.09 13.19 -11.12
C ASP A 104 8.29 11.90 -10.96
N GLN A 105 8.65 11.12 -9.94
CA GLN A 105 7.90 9.93 -9.52
C GLN A 105 7.14 10.24 -8.24
N THR A 106 5.85 9.93 -8.22
CA THR A 106 4.97 10.27 -7.10
C THR A 106 4.83 9.10 -6.14
N LEU A 107 5.15 9.32 -4.87
CA LEU A 107 4.97 8.33 -3.80
C LEU A 107 3.51 8.30 -3.32
N PHE A 108 2.88 7.13 -3.35
CA PHE A 108 1.59 6.88 -2.71
C PHE A 108 1.80 6.16 -1.37
N PRO A 109 1.45 6.78 -0.23
CA PRO A 109 1.40 6.06 1.04
C PRO A 109 0.25 5.05 1.05
N ILE A 110 0.35 4.00 1.87
CA ILE A 110 -0.66 2.93 1.94
C ILE A 110 -1.30 2.89 3.33
N ILE A 111 -2.62 3.05 3.37
CA ILE A 111 -3.42 2.89 4.57
C ILE A 111 -3.65 1.40 4.81
N GLN A 112 -3.22 0.95 5.99
CA GLN A 112 -3.51 -0.38 6.53
C GLN A 112 -4.51 -0.26 7.69
N GLY A 113 -4.92 -1.39 8.25
CA GLY A 113 -5.87 -1.41 9.38
C GLY A 113 -6.90 -2.54 9.33
N GLY A 114 -6.88 -3.35 8.26
CA GLY A 114 -7.80 -4.48 8.11
C GLY A 114 -9.25 -4.03 8.21
N ILE A 115 -10.07 -4.82 8.90
CA ILE A 115 -11.48 -4.52 9.19
C ILE A 115 -11.69 -3.65 10.45
N TYR A 116 -10.62 -3.16 11.08
CA TYR A 116 -10.68 -2.48 12.39
C TYR A 116 -10.70 -0.94 12.21
N PRO A 117 -11.84 -0.26 12.43
CA PRO A 117 -12.01 1.17 12.14
C PRO A 117 -10.99 2.07 12.86
N GLU A 118 -10.69 1.78 14.11
CA GLU A 118 -9.73 2.54 14.93
C GLU A 118 -8.30 2.45 14.39
N LEU A 119 -7.91 1.28 13.84
CA LEU A 119 -6.59 1.09 13.25
C LEU A 119 -6.50 1.78 11.88
N ARG A 120 -7.59 1.76 11.10
CA ARG A 120 -7.72 2.54 9.86
C ARG A 120 -7.57 4.03 10.12
N LYS A 121 -8.33 4.58 11.08
CA LYS A 121 -8.23 6.00 11.50
C LYS A 121 -6.81 6.37 11.89
N ASN A 122 -6.19 5.55 12.74
CA ASN A 122 -4.79 5.76 13.12
C ASN A 122 -3.85 5.73 11.91
N SER A 123 -4.03 4.78 11.00
CA SER A 123 -3.22 4.71 9.78
C SER A 123 -3.43 5.95 8.89
N VAL A 124 -4.66 6.44 8.73
CA VAL A 124 -4.96 7.66 7.96
C VAL A 124 -4.18 8.86 8.51
N GLU A 125 -4.26 9.11 9.82
CA GLU A 125 -3.54 10.21 10.47
C GLU A 125 -2.01 10.15 10.23
N LYS A 126 -1.46 8.94 10.09
CA LYS A 126 -0.03 8.73 9.85
C LYS A 126 0.36 8.79 8.38
N MET A 127 -0.55 8.46 7.45
CA MET A 127 -0.27 8.39 6.02
C MET A 127 -0.56 9.69 5.28
N VAL A 128 -1.59 10.43 5.67
CA VAL A 128 -1.98 11.70 5.01
C VAL A 128 -0.83 12.72 4.92
N PRO A 129 0.05 12.90 5.94
CA PRO A 129 1.20 13.79 5.81
C PRO A 129 2.20 13.43 4.70
N TYR A 130 2.18 12.19 4.20
CA TYR A 130 3.02 11.72 3.10
C TYR A 130 2.28 11.73 1.75
N SER A 131 0.99 12.05 1.73
CA SER A 131 0.14 12.03 0.54
C SER A 131 0.21 13.39 -0.16
N THR A 132 0.93 13.48 -1.27
CA THR A 132 1.03 14.71 -2.07
C THR A 132 0.08 14.73 -3.26
N CYS A 133 -0.20 13.56 -3.87
CA CYS A 133 -1.00 13.45 -5.08
C CYS A 133 -1.85 12.17 -5.11
N GLY A 134 -2.04 11.52 -3.96
CA GLY A 134 -2.90 10.36 -3.84
C GLY A 134 -2.46 9.38 -2.78
N ILE A 135 -3.38 8.49 -2.44
CA ILE A 135 -3.23 7.56 -1.32
C ILE A 135 -3.73 6.17 -1.69
N GLY A 136 -2.95 5.15 -1.34
CA GLY A 136 -3.34 3.75 -1.45
C GLY A 136 -4.15 3.29 -0.24
N ILE A 137 -5.14 2.43 -0.48
CA ILE A 137 -5.91 1.74 0.55
C ILE A 137 -5.64 0.25 0.38
N GLY A 138 -4.80 -0.29 1.26
CA GLY A 138 -4.39 -1.69 1.26
C GLY A 138 -5.15 -2.53 2.28
N GLY A 139 -4.96 -3.85 2.22
CA GLY A 139 -5.52 -4.79 3.21
C GLY A 139 -7.05 -4.86 3.21
N LEU A 140 -7.67 -4.55 2.07
CA LEU A 140 -9.07 -4.84 1.74
C LEU A 140 -9.08 -5.80 0.53
N ALA A 141 -10.17 -6.54 0.34
CA ALA A 141 -10.34 -7.62 -0.63
C ALA A 141 -9.32 -8.76 -0.50
N VAL A 142 -8.87 -9.06 0.72
CA VAL A 142 -7.90 -10.13 1.02
C VAL A 142 -8.54 -11.35 1.70
N GLY A 143 -9.88 -11.38 1.79
CA GLY A 143 -10.66 -12.53 2.28
C GLY A 143 -11.67 -12.19 3.37
N GLU A 144 -11.81 -10.91 3.71
CA GLU A 144 -12.74 -10.42 4.73
C GLU A 144 -14.21 -10.39 4.27
N ASP A 145 -15.11 -10.13 5.21
CA ASP A 145 -16.53 -9.93 4.92
C ASP A 145 -16.77 -8.67 4.06
N LYS A 146 -17.61 -8.80 3.04
CA LYS A 146 -17.87 -7.71 2.09
C LYS A 146 -18.51 -6.48 2.73
N MET A 147 -19.39 -6.66 3.73
CA MET A 147 -20.01 -5.52 4.40
C MET A 147 -18.96 -4.77 5.22
N ALA A 148 -18.08 -5.49 5.92
CA ALA A 148 -16.97 -4.87 6.64
C ALA A 148 -16.05 -4.07 5.70
N MET A 149 -15.81 -4.55 4.47
CA MET A 149 -15.07 -3.79 3.45
C MET A 149 -15.78 -2.46 3.11
N PHE A 150 -17.08 -2.49 2.80
CA PHE A 150 -17.83 -1.28 2.44
C PHE A 150 -17.98 -0.29 3.59
N GLU A 151 -18.19 -0.76 4.82
CA GLU A 151 -18.21 0.10 6.01
C GLU A 151 -16.88 0.85 6.21
N ASN A 152 -15.75 0.18 5.98
CA ASN A 152 -14.44 0.82 6.04
C ASN A 152 -14.23 1.82 4.90
N ILE A 153 -14.72 1.53 3.70
CA ILE A 153 -14.66 2.43 2.54
C ILE A 153 -15.45 3.71 2.81
N ALA A 154 -16.70 3.59 3.28
CA ALA A 154 -17.53 4.73 3.64
C ALA A 154 -16.89 5.59 4.74
N MET A 155 -16.34 4.96 5.78
CA MET A 155 -15.61 5.68 6.83
C MET A 155 -14.39 6.43 6.30
N LEU A 156 -13.64 5.86 5.35
CA LEU A 156 -12.49 6.52 4.75
C LEU A 156 -12.89 7.74 3.89
N ASP A 157 -14.12 7.80 3.39
CA ASP A 157 -14.63 8.96 2.65
C ASP A 157 -14.52 10.25 3.46
N GLU A 158 -14.90 10.18 4.74
CA GLU A 158 -14.93 11.32 5.68
C GLU A 158 -13.53 11.76 6.15
N LEU A 159 -12.51 10.93 5.95
CA LEU A 159 -11.18 11.12 6.55
C LEU A 159 -10.10 11.46 5.53
N LEU A 160 -10.31 11.12 4.26
CA LEU A 160 -9.31 11.29 3.21
C LEU A 160 -9.51 12.59 2.44
N PRO A 161 -8.41 13.25 2.02
CA PRO A 161 -8.50 14.46 1.20
C PRO A 161 -9.39 14.23 -0.03
N GLU A 162 -10.33 15.14 -0.26
CA GLU A 162 -11.27 15.09 -1.40
C GLU A 162 -10.59 15.47 -2.72
N ASP A 163 -9.51 16.24 -2.66
CA ASP A 163 -8.74 16.74 -3.80
C ASP A 163 -7.67 15.76 -4.30
N GLN A 164 -7.59 14.56 -3.71
CA GLN A 164 -6.60 13.55 -4.05
C GLN A 164 -7.24 12.21 -4.46
N PRO A 165 -6.67 11.51 -5.46
CA PRO A 165 -7.15 10.20 -5.85
C PRO A 165 -6.94 9.17 -4.74
N ARG A 166 -7.94 8.29 -4.58
CA ARG A 166 -7.95 7.20 -3.61
C ARG A 166 -7.84 5.88 -4.36
N TYR A 167 -6.69 5.21 -4.20
CA TYR A 167 -6.42 3.95 -4.88
C TYR A 167 -6.78 2.75 -4.00
N LEU A 168 -7.95 2.15 -4.24
CA LEU A 168 -8.37 0.92 -3.58
C LEU A 168 -7.66 -0.29 -4.21
N MET A 169 -6.73 -0.89 -3.47
CA MET A 169 -5.86 -1.96 -3.96
C MET A 169 -6.58 -3.31 -3.89
N GLY A 170 -6.51 -4.11 -4.97
CA GLY A 170 -6.98 -5.50 -4.96
C GLY A 170 -8.47 -5.73 -5.26
N VAL A 171 -9.27 -4.68 -5.42
CA VAL A 171 -10.69 -4.79 -5.83
C VAL A 171 -10.79 -4.81 -7.37
N GLY A 172 -11.47 -5.81 -7.92
CA GLY A 172 -11.58 -5.95 -9.38
C GLY A 172 -12.86 -6.57 -9.93
N ARG A 173 -13.78 -7.08 -9.08
CA ARG A 173 -15.07 -7.58 -9.58
C ARG A 173 -15.94 -6.38 -9.99
N PRO A 174 -16.60 -6.38 -11.15
CA PRO A 174 -17.39 -5.24 -11.61
C PRO A 174 -18.45 -4.75 -10.62
N THR A 175 -19.10 -5.67 -9.89
CA THR A 175 -20.07 -5.33 -8.85
C THR A 175 -19.43 -4.60 -7.67
N ASP A 176 -18.23 -5.03 -7.28
CA ASP A 176 -17.51 -4.48 -6.14
C ASP A 176 -16.97 -3.08 -6.51
N LEU A 177 -16.48 -2.90 -7.74
CA LEU A 177 -16.09 -1.58 -8.25
C LEU A 177 -17.27 -0.59 -8.25
N GLY A 178 -18.42 -1.01 -8.77
CA GLY A 178 -19.63 -0.19 -8.78
C GLY A 178 -20.09 0.22 -7.38
N GLN A 179 -20.06 -0.70 -6.42
CA GLN A 179 -20.43 -0.40 -5.03
C GLN A 179 -19.40 0.52 -4.37
N CYS A 180 -18.09 0.27 -4.50
CA CYS A 180 -17.06 1.13 -3.91
C CYS A 180 -17.14 2.56 -4.44
N CYS A 181 -17.40 2.74 -5.75
CA CYS A 181 -17.64 4.06 -6.32
C CYS A 181 -18.92 4.70 -5.73
N ALA A 182 -20.00 3.92 -5.57
CA ALA A 182 -21.24 4.41 -4.99
C ALA A 182 -21.05 4.98 -3.57
N GLU A 183 -20.33 4.26 -2.70
CA GLU A 183 -20.04 4.69 -1.32
C GLU A 183 -19.29 6.03 -1.24
N TRP A 184 -18.38 6.31 -2.18
CA TRP A 184 -17.64 7.59 -2.23
C TRP A 184 -18.33 8.69 -3.04
N SER A 185 -19.24 8.33 -3.94
CA SER A 185 -19.97 9.28 -4.78
C SER A 185 -21.19 9.91 -4.09
N GLY A 186 -21.49 9.53 -2.84
CA GLY A 186 -22.65 10.02 -2.07
C GLY A 186 -22.69 11.55 -1.82
N HIS A 187 -21.68 12.29 -2.26
CA HIS A 187 -21.55 13.74 -2.14
C HIS A 187 -21.66 14.51 -3.48
N VAL A 188 -22.10 13.88 -4.59
CA VAL A 188 -22.32 14.54 -5.88
C VAL A 188 -23.80 14.78 -6.18
#